data_AF-A0A1G3UJY9-F1
#
_entry.id   AF-A0A1G3UJY9-F1
#
_cell.length_a   1.000
_cell.length_b   1.000
_cell.length_c   1.000
_cell.angle_alpha   90.00
_cell.angle_beta   90.00
_cell.angle_gamma   90.00
#
_symmetry.space_group_name_H-M   'P 1'
#
loop_
_entity.id
_entity.type
_entity.pdbx_description
1 polymer ?
#
loop_
_entity_poly.entity_id
_entity_poly.type
_entity_poly.pdbx_seq_one_letter_code
_entity_poly.pdbx_strand_id
1 'polypeptide(L)'
;MTIEFESLKLLPQMFALIEKLNSNLENMHTKRWLSVKELAAYLSYSSDRIYKIKEEHFIEGIHFFKKSGKILFDRVAIDSWVVGKDTLETNIQQRQIVDNILLSVSKI
;
A
#
# COMPACT_ATOMS: atom_id res chain seq x y z
N MET A 1 35.77 0.76 32.67
CA MET A 1 34.77 0.71 31.59
C MET A 1 35.21 -0.40 30.64
N THR A 2 34.67 -1.60 30.81
CA THR A 2 34.94 -2.76 29.95
C THR A 2 34.09 -2.59 28.70
N ILE A 3 34.69 -2.06 27.64
CA ILE A 3 34.05 -2.05 26.32
C ILE A 3 34.05 -3.50 25.86
N GLU A 4 32.88 -4.13 25.74
CA GLU A 4 32.76 -5.51 25.29
C GLU A 4 33.06 -5.58 23.77
N PHE A 5 34.35 -5.73 23.43
CA PHE A 5 34.81 -5.88 22.05
C PHE A 5 34.26 -7.15 21.36
N GLU A 6 33.67 -8.09 22.11
CA GLU A 6 32.95 -9.24 21.56
C GLU A 6 31.77 -8.80 20.66
N SER A 7 31.07 -7.73 21.02
CA SER A 7 29.97 -7.20 20.21
C SER A 7 30.43 -6.68 18.84
N LEU A 8 31.70 -6.26 18.72
CA LEU A 8 32.26 -5.80 17.44
C LEU A 8 32.44 -6.94 16.45
N LYS A 9 32.53 -8.20 16.92
CA LYS A 9 32.54 -9.38 16.04
C LYS A 9 31.20 -9.63 15.36
N LEU A 10 30.13 -8.96 15.79
CA LEU A 10 28.81 -9.02 15.15
C LEU A 10 28.71 -8.08 13.95
N LEU A 11 29.61 -7.10 13.80
CA LEU A 11 29.57 -6.12 12.70
C LEU A 11 29.63 -6.77 11.31
N PRO A 12 30.48 -7.78 11.04
CA PRO A 12 30.47 -8.46 9.74
C PRO A 12 29.16 -9.21 9.47
N GLN A 13 28.53 -9.79 10.51
CA GLN A 13 27.25 -10.48 10.37
C GLN A 13 26.11 -9.49 10.09
N MET A 14 26.12 -8.34 10.76
CA MET A 14 25.19 -7.24 10.47
C MET A 14 25.35 -6.73 9.05
N PHE A 15 26.60 -6.55 8.58
CA PHE A 15 26.86 -6.11 7.21
C PHE A 15 26.29 -7.09 6.18
N ALA A 16 26.53 -8.40 6.35
CA ALA A 16 25.98 -9.43 5.46
C ALA A 16 24.43 -9.46 5.47
N LEU A 17 23.82 -9.22 6.64
CA LEU A 17 22.36 -9.08 6.75
C LEU A 17 21.84 -7.85 5.99
N ILE A 18 22.54 -6.72 6.08
CA ILE A 18 22.19 -5.48 5.37
C ILE A 18 22.31 -5.67 3.85
N GLU A 19 23.37 -6.32 3.36
CA GLU A 19 23.51 -6.63 1.93
C GLU A 19 22.38 -7.54 1.43
N LYS A 20 22.01 -8.54 2.23
CA LYS A 20 20.91 -9.44 1.89
C LYS A 20 19.55 -8.73 1.86
N LEU A 21 19.32 -7.79 2.78
CA LEU A 21 18.13 -6.93 2.79
C LEU A 21 18.08 -6.03 1.55
N ASN A 22 19.19 -5.38 1.21
CA ASN A 22 19.27 -4.52 0.03
C ASN A 22 19.04 -5.32 -1.26
N SER A 23 19.67 -6.49 -1.41
CA SER A 23 19.44 -7.36 -2.57
C SER A 23 17.97 -7.79 -2.68
N ASN A 24 17.32 -8.12 -1.57
CA ASN A 24 15.89 -8.44 -1.58
C ASN A 24 15.04 -7.22 -1.97
N LEU A 25 15.37 -6.02 -1.49
CA LEU A 25 14.66 -4.79 -1.83
C LEU A 25 14.82 -4.42 -3.32
N GLU A 26 16.03 -4.53 -3.87
CA GLU A 26 16.30 -4.29 -5.29
C GLU A 26 15.56 -5.29 -6.18
N ASN A 27 15.49 -6.55 -5.77
CA ASN A 27 14.73 -7.59 -6.47
C ASN A 27 13.20 -7.47 -6.25
N MET A 28 12.75 -6.70 -5.26
CA MET A 28 11.34 -6.43 -4.97
C MET A 28 10.78 -5.18 -5.69
N HIS A 29 11.48 -4.64 -6.71
CA HIS A 29 10.96 -3.62 -7.63
C HIS A 29 9.82 -4.17 -8.50
N THR A 30 8.73 -4.47 -7.83
CA THR A 30 7.46 -4.86 -8.40
C THR A 30 6.75 -3.59 -8.85
N LYS A 31 6.29 -3.61 -10.10
CA LYS A 31 5.64 -2.46 -10.74
C LYS A 31 4.47 -1.97 -9.87
N ARG A 32 4.55 -0.72 -9.39
CA ARG A 32 3.49 -0.11 -8.57
C ARG A 32 2.20 0.12 -9.36
N TRP A 33 2.34 0.58 -10.61
CA TRP A 33 1.21 0.93 -11.46
C TRP A 33 0.85 -0.20 -12.40
N LEU A 34 -0.32 -0.79 -12.19
CA LEU A 34 -0.79 -1.94 -12.96
C LEU A 34 -1.83 -1.48 -13.99
N SER A 35 -1.72 -1.94 -15.22
CA SER A 35 -2.82 -1.88 -16.19
C SER A 35 -3.91 -2.89 -15.82
N VAL A 36 -5.08 -2.81 -16.47
CA VAL A 36 -6.18 -3.79 -16.30
C VAL A 36 -5.67 -5.23 -16.48
N LYS A 37 -4.86 -5.49 -17.51
CA LYS A 37 -4.33 -6.84 -17.80
C LYS A 37 -3.37 -7.32 -16.71
N GLU A 38 -2.52 -6.43 -16.21
CA GLU A 38 -1.55 -6.77 -15.15
C GLU A 38 -2.25 -6.98 -13.81
N LEU A 39 -3.25 -6.16 -13.49
CA LEU A 39 -4.03 -6.33 -12.27
C LEU A 39 -4.88 -7.61 -12.31
N ALA A 40 -5.45 -7.94 -13.47
CA ALA A 40 -6.18 -9.19 -13.68
C ALA A 40 -5.28 -10.41 -13.40
N ALA A 41 -4.06 -10.42 -13.95
CA ALA A 41 -3.08 -11.46 -13.66
C ALA A 41 -2.68 -11.48 -12.17
N TYR A 42 -2.44 -10.31 -11.58
CA TYR A 42 -2.03 -10.17 -10.18
C TYR A 42 -3.07 -10.74 -9.20
N LEU A 43 -4.35 -10.43 -9.41
CA LEU A 43 -5.45 -10.90 -8.56
C LEU A 43 -6.03 -12.25 -9.00
N SER A 44 -5.49 -12.87 -10.06
CA SER A 44 -6.03 -14.09 -10.67
C SER A 44 -7.51 -13.98 -11.08
N TYR A 45 -7.89 -12.84 -11.65
CA TYR A 45 -9.23 -12.56 -12.16
C TYR A 45 -9.24 -12.34 -13.67
N SER A 46 -10.41 -12.38 -14.29
CA SER A 46 -10.59 -11.92 -15.67
C SER A 46 -10.56 -10.39 -15.74
N SER A 47 -10.17 -9.85 -16.89
CA SER A 47 -10.21 -8.40 -17.14
C SER A 47 -11.60 -7.80 -16.91
N ASP A 48 -12.67 -8.51 -17.31
CA ASP A 48 -14.06 -8.07 -17.09
C ASP A 48 -14.41 -7.99 -15.61
N ARG A 49 -13.90 -8.93 -14.80
CA ARG A 49 -14.09 -8.89 -13.36
C ARG A 49 -13.37 -7.70 -12.73
N ILE A 50 -12.19 -7.33 -13.22
CA ILE A 50 -11.49 -6.12 -12.77
C ILE A 50 -12.32 -4.86 -13.04
N TYR A 51 -12.97 -4.74 -14.20
CA TYR A 51 -13.86 -3.61 -14.47
C TYR A 51 -15.04 -3.56 -13.49
N LYS A 52 -15.68 -4.70 -13.19
CA LYS A 52 -16.76 -4.76 -12.18
C LYS A 52 -16.30 -4.35 -10.79
N ILE A 53 -15.19 -4.93 -10.30
CA ILE A 53 -14.60 -4.58 -9.00
C ILE A 53 -14.25 -3.09 -8.96
N LYS A 54 -13.73 -2.54 -10.06
CA LYS A 54 -13.41 -1.12 -10.15
C LYS A 54 -14.64 -0.22 -9.99
N GLU A 55 -15.82 -0.62 -10.47
CA GLU A 55 -17.05 0.14 -10.27
C GLU A 55 -17.65 -0.07 -8.86
N GLU A 56 -17.53 -1.28 -8.30
CA GLU A 56 -18.16 -1.66 -7.04
C GLU A 56 -17.38 -1.20 -5.80
N HIS A 57 -16.03 -1.20 -5.87
CA HIS A 57 -15.18 -1.09 -4.68
C HIS A 57 -14.11 0.00 -4.77
N PHE A 58 -13.70 0.43 -5.97
CA PHE A 58 -12.54 1.29 -6.13
C PHE A 58 -12.90 2.75 -6.38
N ILE A 59 -12.09 3.62 -5.81
CA ILE A 59 -12.25 5.08 -5.87
C ILE A 59 -11.14 5.67 -6.77
N GLU A 60 -11.54 6.50 -7.74
CA GLU A 60 -10.62 7.24 -8.60
C GLU A 60 -9.79 8.22 -7.76
N GLY A 61 -8.47 8.27 -7.99
CA GLY A 61 -7.54 9.06 -7.19
C GLY A 61 -6.95 8.33 -5.98
N ILE A 62 -7.49 7.15 -5.63
CA ILE A 62 -6.98 6.31 -4.54
C ILE A 62 -6.50 4.98 -5.11
N HIS A 63 -7.43 4.19 -5.65
CA HIS A 63 -7.17 2.83 -6.12
C HIS A 63 -6.77 2.80 -7.60
N PHE A 64 -7.29 3.74 -8.39
CA PHE A 64 -6.97 3.85 -9.81
C PHE A 64 -6.96 5.31 -10.29
N PHE A 65 -6.30 5.52 -11.43
CA PHE A 65 -6.17 6.80 -12.11
C PHE A 65 -6.41 6.63 -13.60
N LYS A 66 -7.13 7.56 -14.21
CA LYS A 66 -7.29 7.64 -15.67
C LYS A 66 -6.26 8.62 -16.24
N LYS A 67 -5.37 8.13 -17.10
CA LYS A 67 -4.38 8.96 -17.79
C LYS A 67 -4.36 8.64 -19.28
N SER A 68 -4.66 9.64 -20.11
CA SER A 68 -4.61 9.54 -21.58
C SER A 68 -5.37 8.31 -22.14
N GLY A 69 -6.57 8.04 -21.62
CA GLY A 69 -7.41 6.91 -22.04
C GLY A 69 -7.04 5.55 -21.44
N LYS A 70 -6.00 5.47 -20.60
CA LYS A 70 -5.64 4.24 -19.87
C LYS A 70 -6.04 4.32 -18.41
N ILE A 71 -6.44 3.18 -17.85
CA ILE A 71 -6.67 3.01 -16.41
C ILE A 71 -5.43 2.36 -15.81
N LEU A 72 -4.88 3.01 -14.78
CA LEU A 72 -3.74 2.52 -14.00
C LEU A 72 -4.18 2.35 -12.55
N PHE A 73 -3.89 1.19 -11.98
CA PHE A 73 -4.20 0.84 -10.61
C PHE A 73 -2.96 0.95 -9.73
N ASP A 74 -3.09 1.53 -8.54
CA ASP A 74 -2.01 1.55 -7.54
C ASP A 74 -2.02 0.23 -6.77
N ARG A 75 -1.05 -0.65 -7.04
CA ARG A 75 -0.95 -1.95 -6.37
C ARG A 75 -1.00 -1.83 -4.84
N VAL A 76 -0.35 -0.80 -4.26
CA VAL A 76 -0.29 -0.66 -2.80
C VAL A 76 -1.67 -0.41 -2.19
N ALA A 77 -2.49 0.41 -2.88
CA ALA A 77 -3.88 0.64 -2.47
C ALA A 77 -4.72 -0.62 -2.66
N ILE A 78 -4.54 -1.34 -3.78
CA ILE A 78 -5.22 -2.61 -4.01
C ILE A 78 -4.87 -3.64 -2.92
N ASP A 79 -3.60 -3.78 -2.54
CA ASP A 79 -3.16 -4.70 -1.49
C ASP A 79 -3.83 -4.35 -0.15
N SER A 80 -3.97 -3.05 0.14
CA SER A 80 -4.66 -2.57 1.36
C SER A 80 -6.13 -2.95 1.35
N TRP A 81 -6.79 -2.83 0.21
CA TRP A 81 -8.17 -3.26 0.00
C TRP A 81 -8.32 -4.78 0.15
N VAL A 82 -7.43 -5.58 -0.45
CA VAL A 82 -7.45 -7.05 -0.38
C VAL A 82 -7.35 -7.54 1.07
N VAL A 83 -6.49 -6.91 1.87
CA VAL A 83 -6.28 -7.28 3.29
C VAL A 83 -7.40 -6.73 4.20
N GLY A 84 -8.38 -6.01 3.63
CA GLY A 84 -9.52 -5.47 4.38
C GLY A 84 -9.16 -4.27 5.27
N LYS A 85 -7.98 -3.66 5.08
CA LYS A 85 -7.58 -2.44 5.83
C LYS A 85 -8.41 -1.22 5.45
N ASP A 86 -9.08 -1.27 4.30
CA ASP A 86 -10.01 -0.22 3.87
C ASP A 86 -11.43 -0.38 4.43
N THR A 87 -11.73 -1.51 5.08
CA THR A 87 -13.10 -1.84 5.50
C THR A 87 -13.21 -1.89 7.02
N LEU A 88 -13.57 -0.73 7.59
CA LEU A 88 -14.29 -0.44 8.85
C LEU A 88 -13.57 0.60 9.72
N GLU A 89 -12.32 0.38 10.11
CA GLU A 89 -11.62 1.31 11.02
C GLU A 89 -11.35 2.67 10.38
N THR A 90 -10.91 2.69 9.12
CA THR A 90 -10.57 3.93 8.39
C THR A 90 -11.80 4.81 8.14
N ASN A 91 -12.96 4.22 7.84
CA ASN A 91 -14.21 4.96 7.62
C ASN A 91 -14.81 5.49 8.93
N ILE A 92 -14.69 4.74 10.03
CA ILE A 92 -15.11 5.19 11.36
C ILE A 92 -14.23 6.37 11.81
N GLN A 93 -12.91 6.27 11.63
CA GLN A 93 -11.97 7.34 11.96
C GLN A 93 -12.22 8.61 11.13
N GLN A 94 -12.47 8.48 9.83
CA GLN A 94 -12.77 9.63 8.97
C GLN A 94 -14.07 10.34 9.38
N ARG A 95 -15.15 9.61 9.69
CA ARG A 95 -16.37 10.23 10.23
C ARG A 95 -16.14 10.93 11.56
N GLN A 96 -15.41 10.28 12.48
CA GLN A 96 -15.09 10.87 13.78
C GLN A 96 -14.29 12.18 13.63
N ILE A 97 -13.34 12.24 12.69
CA ILE A 97 -12.56 13.46 12.41
C ILE A 97 -13.49 14.57 11.87
N VAL A 98 -14.37 14.25 10.93
CA VAL A 98 -15.34 15.22 10.36
C VAL A 98 -16.28 15.74 11.45
N ASP A 99 -16.84 14.86 12.27
CA ASP A 99 -17.74 15.22 13.36
C ASP A 99 -17.05 16.12 14.39
N ASN A 100 -15.79 15.81 14.73
CA ASN A 100 -15.00 16.65 15.63
C ASN A 100 -14.73 18.05 15.06
N ILE A 101 -14.46 18.17 13.75
CA ILE A 101 -14.29 19.47 13.10
C ILE A 101 -15.61 20.27 13.14
N LEU A 102 -16.74 19.65 12.78
CA LEU A 102 -18.05 20.31 12.83
C LEU A 102 -18.44 20.76 14.25
N LEU A 103 -18.14 19.93 15.26
CA LEU A 103 -18.35 20.28 16.68
C LEU A 103 -17.47 21.44 17.14
N SER A 104 -16.24 21.54 16.62
CA SER A 104 -15.35 22.66 16.96
C SER A 104 -15.77 24.00 16.34
N VAL A 105 -16.41 23.97 15.16
CA VAL A 105 -16.89 25.19 14.48
C VAL A 105 -18.22 25.68 15.05
N SER A 106 -19.08 24.78 15.54
CA SER A 106 -20.39 25.12 16.12
C SER A 106 -20.36 25.71 17.54
N LYS A 107 -19.17 25.77 18.17
CA LYS A 107 -18.98 26.36 19.52
C LYS A 107 -18.48 27.82 19.51
N ILE A 108 -18.43 28.46 18.34
CA ILE A 108 -18.11 29.88 18.14
C ILE A 108 -19.42 30.60 17.81
#